data_AF-A0A803T7I3-F1
#
_entry.id   AF-A0A803T7I3-F1
#
_cell.length_a   1.000
_cell.length_b   1.000
_cell.length_c   1.000
_cell.angle_alpha   90.00
_cell.angle_beta   90.00
_cell.angle_gamma   90.00
#
_symmetry.space_group_name_H-M   'P 1'
#
loop_
_entity.id
_entity.type
_entity.pdbx_description
1 polymer ?
#
loop_
_entity_poly.entity_id
_entity_poly.type
_entity_poly.pdbx_seq_one_letter_code
_entity_poly.pdbx_strand_id
1 'polypeptide(L)' 'MQGLAEAVAARCLEHYEARLPRRGKPQAGREWTLLAAVLKAEEEEELEVVAAGSGTKCLGSQEMRREGEA' A
#
# COMPACT_ATOMS: atom_id res chain seq x y z
N MET A 1 7.58 -19.47 -14.72
CA MET A 1 7.06 -18.23 -15.32
C MET A 1 6.13 -17.63 -14.29
N GLN A 2 6.50 -16.51 -13.66
CA GLN A 2 5.57 -15.75 -12.83
C GLN A 2 4.59 -15.03 -13.78
N GLY A 3 3.30 -15.07 -13.48
CA GLY A 3 2.32 -14.30 -14.23
C GLY A 3 2.34 -12.83 -13.84
N LEU A 4 1.61 -12.01 -14.58
CA LEU A 4 1.49 -10.58 -14.30
C LEU A 4 0.98 -10.31 -12.87
N ALA A 5 0.04 -11.12 -12.38
CA ALA A 5 -0.50 -10.97 -11.03
C ALA A 5 0.58 -11.21 -9.96
N GLU A 6 1.40 -12.25 -10.11
CA GLU A 6 2.52 -12.52 -9.22
C GLU A 6 3.58 -11.42 -9.29
N ALA A 7 3.89 -10.92 -10.48
CA ALA A 7 4.83 -9.82 -10.68
C ALA A 7 4.36 -8.53 -10.00
N VAL A 8 3.08 -8.17 -10.16
CA VAL A 8 2.46 -7.01 -9.49
C VAL A 8 2.52 -7.19 -7.97
N ALA A 9 2.10 -8.34 -7.45
CA ALA A 9 2.11 -8.61 -6.02
C ALA A 9 3.52 -8.54 -5.41
N ALA A 10 4.53 -9.09 -6.10
CA ALA A 10 5.92 -9.01 -5.68
C ALA A 10 6.40 -7.55 -5.59
N ARG A 11 6.14 -6.74 -6.64
CA ARG A 11 6.52 -5.32 -6.64
C ARG A 11 5.80 -4.51 -5.54
N CYS A 12 4.55 -4.82 -5.23
CA CYS A 12 3.84 -4.21 -4.09
C CYS A 12 4.54 -4.50 -2.76
N LEU A 13 4.91 -5.76 -2.52
CA LEU A 13 5.56 -6.18 -1.27
C LEU A 13 6.96 -5.59 -1.14
N GLU A 14 7.77 -5.64 -2.19
CA GLU A 14 9.10 -5.02 -2.22
C GLU A 14 9.03 -3.51 -1.92
N HIS A 15 8.10 -2.79 -2.56
CA HIS A 15 7.89 -1.38 -2.29
C HIS A 15 7.44 -1.13 -0.85
N TYR A 16 6.53 -1.96 -0.33
CA TYR A 16 6.09 -1.87 1.05
C TYR A 16 7.26 -2.03 2.03
N GLU A 17 8.13 -3.02 1.84
CA GLU A 17 9.26 -3.27 2.72
C GLU A 17 10.33 -2.19 2.63
N ALA A 18 10.72 -1.79 1.41
CA ALA A 18 11.88 -0.94 1.17
C ALA A 18 11.58 0.58 1.23
N ARG A 19 10.36 1.02 0.89
CA ARG A 19 10.05 2.44 0.66
C ARG A 19 9.09 3.04 1.68
N LEU A 20 8.14 2.26 2.22
CA LEU A 20 7.18 2.80 3.19
C LEU A 20 7.81 3.00 4.59
N PRO A 21 7.47 4.11 5.28
CA PRO A 21 7.93 4.36 6.64
C PRO A 21 7.58 3.21 7.58
N ARG A 22 8.40 3.00 8.61
CA ARG A 22 8.11 2.01 9.66
C ARG A 22 6.88 2.38 10.50
N ARG A 23 6.63 3.68 10.66
CA ARG A 23 5.48 4.18 11.41
C ARG A 23 4.19 3.80 10.67
N GLY A 24 3.29 3.11 11.36
CA GLY A 24 2.01 2.65 10.80
C GLY A 24 2.03 1.22 10.24
N LYS A 25 3.19 0.57 10.15
CA LYS A 25 3.27 -0.87 9.84
C LYS A 25 2.83 -1.69 11.07
N PRO A 26 2.09 -2.79 10.89
CA PRO A 26 1.64 -3.63 11.98
C PRO A 26 2.82 -4.29 12.71
N GLN A 27 2.68 -4.46 14.02
CA GLN A 27 3.58 -5.28 14.83
C GLN A 27 3.45 -6.77 14.47
N ALA A 28 4.57 -7.38 14.07
CA ALA A 28 4.62 -8.80 13.71
C ALA A 28 4.07 -9.70 14.83
N GLY A 29 3.18 -10.63 14.46
CA GLY A 29 2.56 -11.58 15.40
C GLY A 29 1.44 -11.02 16.26
N ARG A 30 1.09 -9.73 16.13
CA ARG A 30 0.04 -9.09 16.94
C ARG A 30 -0.97 -8.30 16.12
N GLU A 31 -0.50 -7.58 15.12
CA GLU A 31 -1.33 -6.69 14.31
C GLU A 31 -1.30 -7.13 12.85
N TRP A 32 -2.32 -6.73 12.11
CA TRP A 32 -2.39 -6.88 10.66
C TRP A 32 -3.01 -5.63 10.04
N THR A 33 -2.72 -5.43 8.77
CA THR A 33 -3.33 -4.36 7.96
C THR A 33 -3.52 -4.89 6.54
N LEU A 34 -4.33 -4.20 5.73
CA LEU A 34 -4.38 -4.45 4.29
C LEU A 34 -3.31 -3.59 3.61
N LEU A 35 -2.65 -4.15 2.60
CA LEU A 35 -1.78 -3.43 1.69
C LEU A 35 -2.50 -3.28 0.35
N ALA A 36 -2.52 -2.07 -0.17
CA ALA A 36 -2.98 -1.78 -1.53
C ALA A 36 -1.94 -0.91 -2.24
N ALA A 37 -1.76 -1.13 -3.53
CA ALA A 37 -0.92 -0.29 -4.38
C ALA A 37 -1.48 -0.23 -5.79
N VAL A 38 -1.19 0.86 -6.47
CA VAL A 38 -1.50 1.09 -7.88
C VAL A 38 -0.18 1.17 -8.63
N LEU A 39 -0.09 0.42 -9.72
CA LEU A 39 1.10 0.33 -10.55
C LEU A 39 0.79 0.87 -11.94
N LYS A 40 1.74 1.62 -12.49
CA LYS A 40 1.80 1.97 -13.90
C LYS A 40 2.64 0.90 -14.59
N ALA A 41 2.17 0.39 -15.72
CA ALA A 41 2.95 -0.45 -16.62
C ALA A 41 3.38 0.39 -17.82
N GLU A 42 4.69 0.52 -18.04
CA GLU A 42 5.25 1.04 -19.29
C GLU A 42 5.92 -0.11 -20.03
N GLU A 43 5.51 -0.33 -21.28
CA GLU A 43 5.85 -1.54 -22.04
C GLU A 43 5.54 -2.85 -21.26
N GLU A 44 5.82 -4.03 -21.80
CA GLU A 44 5.33 -5.30 -21.22
C GLU A 44 6.03 -5.68 -19.88
N GLU A 45 7.09 -4.97 -19.46
CA GLU A 45 7.95 -5.42 -18.34
C GLU A 45 8.28 -4.36 -17.28
N GLU A 46 8.04 -3.06 -17.50
CA GLU A 46 8.32 -2.03 -16.48
C GLU A 46 7.10 -1.71 -15.63
N LEU A 47 7.03 -2.35 -14.45
CA LEU A 47 6.02 -2.07 -13.44
C LEU A 47 6.55 -1.04 -12.43
N GLU A 48 5.93 0.14 -12.35
CA GLU A 48 6.25 1.20 -11.40
C GLU A 48 5.12 1.37 -10.38
N VAL A 49 5.43 1.31 -9.08
CA VAL A 49 4.46 1.62 -8.02
C VAL A 49 4.28 3.14 -7.93
N VAL A 50 3.10 3.64 -8.33
CA VAL A 50 2.79 5.09 -8.34
C VAL A 50 2.04 5.54 -7.09
N ALA A 51 1.33 4.62 -6.43
CA ALA A 51 0.69 4.88 -5.15
C ALA A 51 0.67 3.60 -4.32
N ALA A 52 0.88 3.72 -3.01
CA ALA A 52 0.80 2.62 -2.06
C ALA A 52 0.24 3.12 -0.73
N GLY A 53 -0.54 2.28 -0.07
CA GLY A 53 -1.15 2.59 1.21
C GLY A 53 -1.47 1.34 2.00
N SER A 54 -1.59 1.51 3.32
CA SER A 54 -2.04 0.46 4.21
C SER A 54 -3.13 0.96 5.14
N GLY A 55 -4.15 0.16 5.39
CA GLY A 55 -5.23 0.55 6.29
C GLY A 55 -6.40 -0.44 6.33
N THR A 56 -7.08 -0.48 7.47
CA THR A 56 -8.26 -1.34 7.72
C THR A 56 -9.37 -0.59 8.46
N LYS A 57 -9.18 0.71 8.68
CA LYS A 57 -10.03 1.55 9.52
C LYS A 57 -10.31 2.86 8.82
N CYS A 58 -11.43 3.47 9.18
CA CYS A 58 -11.82 4.79 8.74
C CYS A 58 -11.61 5.82 9.86
N LEU A 59 -11.68 7.10 9.51
CA LEU A 59 -11.71 8.19 10.48
C LEU A 59 -13.01 8.17 11.29
N GLY A 60 -12.92 8.45 12.59
CA GLY A 60 -14.08 8.59 13.46
C GLY A 60 -14.85 9.87 13.14
N SER A 61 -16.18 9.86 13.29
CA SER A 61 -17.01 11.03 12.95
C SER A 61 -16.73 12.29 13.77
N GLN A 62 -16.23 12.11 14.99
CA GLN A 62 -15.82 13.21 15.87
C GLN A 62 -14.50 13.87 15.43
N GLU A 63 -13.72 13.19 14.59
CA GLU A 63 -12.42 13.67 14.11
C GLU A 63 -12.50 14.33 12.72
N MET A 64 -13.63 14.18 12.02
CA MET A 64 -13.85 14.78 10.70
C MET A 64 -13.79 16.31 10.74
N ARG A 65 -13.09 16.92 9.78
CA ARG A 65 -12.97 18.37 9.62
C ARG A 65 -13.71 18.85 8.38
N ARG A 66 -14.40 20.00 8.48
CA ARG A 66 -15.19 20.55 7.35
C ARG A 66 -14.30 21.04 6.22
N GLU A 67 -13.08 21.40 6.57
CA GLU A 67 -12.07 21.98 5.69
C GLU A 67 -11.27 20.90 4.92
N GLY A 68 -11.50 19.61 5.20
CA GLY A 68 -10.92 18.49 4.45
C GLY A 68 -9.49 18.12 4.86
N GLU A 69 -9.02 18.59 6.01
CA GLU A 69 -7.72 18.23 6.57
C GLU A 69 -7.69 16.81 7.17
N ALA A 70 -8.86 16.32 7.60
CA ALA A 70 -9.08 14.96 8.09
C ALA A 70 -10.52 14.52 7.79
#